data_AF-A0AB34IWD5-F1
#
_entry.id   AF-A0AB34IWD5-F1
#
_cell.length_a   1.000
_cell.length_b   1.000
_cell.length_c   1.000
_cell.angle_alpha   90.00
_cell.angle_beta   90.00
_cell.angle_gamma   90.00
#
_symmetry.space_group_name_H-M   'P 1'
#
loop_
_entity.id
_entity.type
_entity.pdbx_description
1 polymer ?
#
loop_
_entity_poly.entity_id
_entity_poly.type
_entity_poly.pdbx_seq_one_letter_code
_entity_poly.pdbx_strand_id
1 'polypeptide(L)'
;MAEQKRVEAVVLMTRYSELLKLSCDDLKDQLKAWRLKLGVGASFAVTQANRTAYVLQVQALLAAEYGKAANDLEQGDAGTDGRGVLRKRNKDKPPGAAGRKRKARSDVVEYDGYEWAADEEFDLDAIVDKQVADGERIFANLGKVSKGILVYRLVFKGFPPDMEWWEPRSEVGKAALEEFEAALSREAAEKEAEESAEAELKQMETELCWVSDGESDADNDL
;
A
#
# COMPACT_ATOMS: atom_id res chain seq x y z
N MET A 1 18.80 -14.19 -7.53
CA MET A 1 19.62 -14.65 -6.38
C MET A 1 20.08 -13.53 -5.43
N ALA A 2 20.90 -12.54 -5.83
CA ALA A 2 21.37 -11.51 -4.88
C ALA A 2 20.28 -10.50 -4.47
N GLU A 3 19.45 -10.06 -5.41
CA GLU A 3 18.35 -9.13 -5.14
C GLU A 3 17.24 -9.76 -4.30
N GLN A 4 16.85 -10.99 -4.60
CA GLN A 4 15.89 -11.75 -3.80
C GLN A 4 16.35 -11.94 -2.36
N LYS A 5 17.62 -12.34 -2.14
CA LYS A 5 18.20 -12.42 -0.79
C LYS A 5 18.24 -11.06 -0.09
N ARG A 6 18.44 -9.96 -0.82
CA ARG A 6 18.36 -8.59 -0.27
C ARG A 6 16.95 -8.31 0.24
N VAL A 7 15.94 -8.56 -0.59
CA VAL A 7 14.52 -8.32 -0.25
C VAL A 7 14.05 -9.23 0.89
N GLU A 8 14.44 -10.50 0.92
CA GLU A 8 14.14 -11.43 2.03
C GLU A 8 14.75 -10.99 3.36
N ALA A 9 15.90 -10.30 3.32
CA ALA A 9 16.55 -9.73 4.49
C ALA A 9 15.94 -8.39 4.96
N VAL A 10 15.03 -7.79 4.18
CA VAL A 10 14.37 -6.54 4.55
C VAL A 10 13.49 -6.79 5.77
N VAL A 11 13.81 -6.11 6.87
CA VAL A 11 12.94 -6.08 8.05
C VAL A 11 11.72 -5.23 7.72
N LEU A 12 10.54 -5.86 7.68
CA LEU A 12 9.29 -5.16 7.47
C LEU A 12 9.02 -4.20 8.63
N MET A 13 8.79 -2.94 8.29
CA MET A 13 8.38 -1.94 9.27
C MET A 13 6.98 -2.27 9.79
N THR A 14 6.69 -1.80 11.00
CA THR A 14 5.38 -2.05 11.65
C THR A 14 4.66 -0.75 12.02
N ARG A 15 5.36 0.39 11.96
CA ARG A 15 4.85 1.70 12.37
C ARG A 15 5.01 2.75 11.29
N TYR A 16 4.13 3.76 11.31
CA TYR A 16 4.16 4.86 10.34
C TYR A 16 5.38 5.75 10.53
N SER A 17 5.79 5.99 11.78
CA SER A 17 6.97 6.80 12.10
C SER A 17 8.27 6.21 11.55
N GLU A 18 8.35 4.89 11.37
CA GLU A 18 9.53 4.21 10.82
C GLU A 18 9.72 4.53 9.33
N LEU A 19 8.62 4.77 8.60
CA LEU A 19 8.64 5.08 7.17
C LEU A 19 9.20 6.48 6.88
N LEU A 20 9.13 7.40 7.85
CA LEU A 20 9.63 8.78 7.70
C LEU A 20 11.10 8.86 7.32
N LYS A 21 11.90 7.88 7.76
CA LYS A 21 13.36 7.87 7.56
C LYS A 21 13.77 7.15 6.28
N LEU A 22 12.83 6.48 5.61
CA LEU A 22 13.12 5.65 4.44
C LEU A 22 13.20 6.49 3.17
N SER A 23 14.17 6.15 2.33
CA SER A 23 14.28 6.65 0.96
C SER A 23 13.23 5.98 0.06
N CYS A 24 13.04 6.50 -1.16
CA CYS A 24 12.16 5.87 -2.15
C CYS A 24 12.57 4.42 -2.45
N ASP A 25 13.87 4.13 -2.48
CA ASP A 25 14.34 2.78 -2.82
C ASP A 25 14.12 1.82 -1.64
N ASP A 26 14.32 2.27 -0.40
CA ASP A 26 13.97 1.47 0.78
C ASP A 26 12.46 1.18 0.85
N LEU A 27 11.62 2.14 0.48
CA LEU A 27 10.16 1.94 0.43
C LEU A 27 9.74 0.96 -0.67
N LYS A 28 10.41 0.96 -1.82
CA LYS A 28 10.21 -0.07 -2.85
C LYS A 28 10.60 -1.45 -2.34
N ASP A 29 11.75 -1.55 -1.66
CA ASP A 29 12.20 -2.80 -1.04
C ASP A 29 11.20 -3.29 0.02
N GLN A 30 10.61 -2.39 0.82
CA GLN A 30 9.48 -2.73 1.71
C GLN A 30 8.29 -3.31 0.93
N LEU A 31 7.88 -2.69 -0.18
CA LEU A 31 6.78 -3.22 -1.01
C LEU A 31 7.12 -4.59 -1.60
N LYS A 32 8.34 -4.79 -2.12
CA LYS A 32 8.79 -6.11 -2.61
C LYS A 32 8.73 -7.16 -1.48
N ALA A 33 9.21 -6.82 -0.28
CA ALA A 33 9.18 -7.72 0.87
C ALA A 33 7.74 -8.03 1.33
N TRP A 34 6.83 -7.05 1.27
CA TRP A 34 5.40 -7.28 1.53
C TRP A 34 4.77 -8.22 0.50
N ARG A 35 5.15 -8.13 -0.79
CA ARG A 35 4.67 -9.08 -1.82
C ARG A 35 5.12 -10.50 -1.48
N LEU A 36 6.38 -10.68 -1.09
CA LEU A 36 6.90 -12.00 -0.68
C LEU A 36 6.14 -12.54 0.53
N LYS A 37 5.86 -11.70 1.54
CA LYS A 37 5.10 -12.08 2.73
C LYS A 37 3.66 -12.50 2.40
N LEU A 38 2.97 -11.76 1.53
CA LEU A 38 1.57 -12.04 1.17
C LEU A 38 1.42 -13.15 0.13
N GLY A 39 2.48 -13.44 -0.63
CA GLY A 39 2.55 -14.55 -1.57
C GLY A 39 1.90 -14.28 -2.93
N VAL A 40 1.55 -15.36 -3.62
CA VAL A 40 1.08 -15.33 -5.01
C VAL A 40 -0.25 -14.58 -5.11
N GLY A 41 -0.29 -13.55 -5.97
CA GLY A 41 -1.46 -12.71 -6.20
C GLY A 41 -1.42 -11.33 -5.51
N ALA A 42 -0.46 -11.11 -4.61
CA ALA A 42 -0.22 -9.79 -4.04
C ALA A 42 0.30 -8.83 -5.14
N SER A 43 -0.44 -7.75 -5.36
CA SER A 43 -0.08 -6.65 -6.26
C SER A 43 -0.39 -5.33 -5.56
N PHE A 44 0.50 -4.36 -5.72
CA PHE A 44 0.41 -3.05 -5.11
C PHE A 44 0.60 -2.00 -6.19
N ALA A 45 -0.45 -1.22 -6.47
CA ALA A 45 -0.30 -0.12 -7.39
C ALA A 45 0.30 1.09 -6.67
N VAL A 46 1.36 1.63 -7.24
CA VAL A 46 1.87 2.94 -6.89
C VAL A 46 1.69 3.81 -8.13
N THR A 47 0.66 4.66 -8.12
CA THR A 47 0.26 5.47 -9.30
C THR A 47 1.36 6.43 -9.75
N GLN A 48 2.14 6.95 -8.80
CA GLN A 48 3.22 7.90 -9.07
C GLN A 48 4.53 7.45 -8.43
N ALA A 49 5.63 7.53 -9.18
CA ALA A 49 6.96 7.18 -8.69
C ALA A 49 7.56 8.26 -7.77
N ASN A 50 6.81 8.64 -6.72
CA ASN A 50 7.22 9.61 -5.72
C ASN A 50 7.12 9.02 -4.33
N ARG A 51 7.85 9.64 -3.39
CA ARG A 51 7.94 9.15 -2.01
C ARG A 51 6.56 9.03 -1.35
N THR A 52 5.69 10.01 -1.55
CA THR A 52 4.35 10.05 -0.94
C THR A 52 3.53 8.83 -1.33
N ALA A 53 3.44 8.50 -2.62
CA ALA A 53 2.67 7.35 -3.09
C ALA A 53 3.23 6.03 -2.52
N TYR A 54 4.56 5.89 -2.45
CA TYR A 54 5.18 4.72 -1.81
C TYR A 54 4.85 4.63 -0.31
N VAL A 55 4.94 5.73 0.43
CA VAL A 55 4.59 5.74 1.86
C VAL A 55 3.12 5.40 2.06
N LEU A 56 2.21 6.00 1.28
CA LEU A 56 0.77 5.71 1.39
C LEU A 56 0.46 4.23 1.14
N GLN A 57 1.12 3.63 0.14
CA GLN A 57 0.94 2.22 -0.15
C GLN A 57 1.44 1.34 1.02
N VAL A 58 2.63 1.62 1.55
CA VAL A 58 3.15 0.85 2.71
C VAL A 58 2.27 1.07 3.94
N GLN A 59 1.86 2.30 4.24
CA GLN A 59 0.94 2.62 5.34
C GLN A 59 -0.40 1.89 5.23
N ALA A 60 -0.94 1.73 4.01
CA ALA A 60 -2.17 0.97 3.77
C ALA A 60 -2.01 -0.52 4.09
N LEU A 61 -0.83 -1.10 3.81
CA LEU A 61 -0.48 -2.48 4.16
C LEU A 61 -0.28 -2.65 5.67
N LEU A 62 0.42 -1.72 6.31
CA LEU A 62 0.58 -1.71 7.76
C LEU A 62 -0.78 -1.61 8.48
N ALA A 63 -1.68 -0.76 7.98
CA ALA A 63 -3.03 -0.63 8.52
C ALA A 63 -3.86 -1.91 8.31
N ALA A 64 -3.70 -2.60 7.19
CA ALA A 64 -4.40 -3.87 6.94
C ALA A 64 -3.92 -4.99 7.88
N GLU A 65 -2.60 -5.05 8.15
CA GLU A 65 -2.01 -6.08 9.00
C GLU A 65 -2.17 -5.80 10.51
N TYR A 66 -1.82 -4.59 10.93
CA TYR A 66 -1.70 -4.22 12.35
C TYR A 66 -2.84 -3.31 12.83
N GLY A 67 -3.79 -2.97 11.96
CA GLY A 67 -4.90 -2.08 12.26
C GLY A 67 -4.43 -0.67 12.64
N LYS A 68 -5.25 0.01 13.44
CA LYS A 68 -4.99 1.39 13.90
C LYS A 68 -3.73 1.53 14.75
N ALA A 69 -3.19 0.43 15.28
CA ALA A 69 -1.95 0.48 16.05
C ALA A 69 -0.75 0.85 15.16
N ALA A 70 -0.77 0.54 13.86
CA ALA A 70 0.31 0.92 12.94
C ALA A 70 0.58 2.43 12.91
N ASN A 71 -0.48 3.23 13.08
CA ASN A 71 -0.39 4.69 13.09
C ASN A 71 -0.04 5.20 14.50
N ASP A 72 1.26 5.36 14.74
CA ASP A 72 1.86 5.84 15.98
C ASP A 72 2.20 7.34 15.96
N LEU A 73 1.79 8.05 14.91
CA LEU A 73 2.08 9.47 14.72
C LEU A 73 1.19 10.36 15.60
N GLU A 74 1.70 11.56 15.85
CA GLU A 74 0.93 12.59 16.56
C GLU A 74 -0.31 13.00 15.75
N GLN A 75 -1.31 13.50 16.47
CA GLN A 75 -2.53 13.99 15.86
C GLN A 75 -2.23 15.13 14.88
N GLY A 76 -2.58 14.92 13.61
CA GLY A 76 -2.36 15.90 12.55
C GLY A 76 -1.12 15.60 11.70
N ASP A 77 -0.29 14.63 12.07
CA ASP A 77 0.84 14.15 11.28
C ASP A 77 0.41 12.95 10.42
N ALA A 78 0.68 13.04 9.11
CA ALA A 78 0.39 12.00 8.13
C ALA A 78 1.59 11.08 7.85
N GLY A 79 2.76 11.37 8.40
CA GLY A 79 3.98 10.62 8.13
C GLY A 79 4.53 10.88 6.72
N THR A 80 4.06 11.95 6.07
CA THR A 80 4.37 12.32 4.68
C THR A 80 4.49 13.83 4.57
N ASP A 81 5.58 14.31 3.97
CA ASP A 81 5.84 15.75 3.84
C ASP A 81 4.71 16.44 3.05
N GLY A 82 4.23 17.57 3.56
CA GLY A 82 3.17 18.35 2.92
C GLY A 82 1.75 17.79 3.10
N ARG A 83 1.58 16.66 3.80
CA ARG A 83 0.26 16.15 4.22
C ARG A 83 0.04 16.43 5.71
N GLY A 84 -0.93 17.29 6.02
CA GLY A 84 -1.49 17.39 7.37
C GLY A 84 -2.73 16.53 7.47
N VAL A 85 -2.90 15.78 8.56
CA VAL A 85 -4.14 15.01 8.82
C VAL A 85 -5.24 15.94 9.36
N LEU A 86 -6.42 15.91 8.74
CA LEU A 86 -7.65 16.49 9.25
C LEU A 86 -7.91 15.95 10.67
N ARG A 87 -8.24 16.86 11.58
CA ARG A 87 -8.14 16.64 13.03
C ARG A 87 -8.83 15.34 13.47
N LYS A 88 -8.04 14.38 13.97
CA LYS A 88 -8.56 13.26 14.78
C LYS A 88 -9.42 13.83 15.90
N ARG A 89 -10.47 13.16 16.37
CA ARG A 89 -11.18 13.65 17.55
C ARG A 89 -10.25 13.57 18.77
N ASN A 90 -10.09 14.67 19.50
CA ASN A 90 -9.40 14.65 20.79
C ASN A 90 -10.34 14.02 21.83
N LYS A 91 -10.13 12.72 22.14
CA LYS A 91 -10.97 11.95 23.08
C LYS A 91 -10.97 12.51 24.51
N ASP A 92 -9.91 13.23 24.90
CA ASP A 92 -9.75 13.79 26.24
C ASP A 92 -10.43 15.15 26.42
N LYS A 93 -10.90 15.76 25.32
CA LYS A 93 -11.78 16.92 25.41
C LYS A 93 -13.23 16.44 25.36
N PRO A 94 -14.06 16.75 26.37
CA PRO A 94 -15.50 16.58 26.21
C PRO A 94 -15.93 17.32 24.95
N PRO A 95 -16.98 16.85 24.24
CA PRO A 95 -17.48 17.48 23.04
C PRO A 95 -18.04 18.88 23.36
N GLY A 96 -17.15 19.85 23.56
CA GLY A 96 -17.42 21.13 24.22
C GLY A 96 -16.28 22.15 24.13
N ALA A 97 -15.05 21.68 24.32
CA ALA A 97 -14.04 22.49 25.02
C ALA A 97 -13.03 23.24 24.13
N ALA A 98 -13.38 23.55 22.88
CA ALA A 98 -12.59 24.48 22.06
C ALA A 98 -13.39 25.77 21.85
N GLY A 99 -13.07 26.79 22.65
CA GLY A 99 -13.68 28.11 22.56
C GLY A 99 -13.31 28.82 21.26
N ARG A 100 -14.24 28.85 20.31
CA ARG A 100 -14.67 30.01 19.50
C ARG A 100 -15.72 29.52 18.51
N LYS A 101 -16.96 30.01 18.67
CA LYS A 101 -18.12 29.88 17.77
C LYS A 101 -18.27 28.52 17.07
N ARG A 102 -18.96 27.58 17.72
CA ARG A 102 -19.35 26.30 17.13
C ARG A 102 -20.44 26.50 16.08
N LYS A 103 -20.21 25.99 14.86
CA LYS A 103 -21.27 25.53 13.95
C LYS A 103 -22.10 24.45 14.67
N ALA A 104 -23.38 24.32 14.33
CA ALA A 104 -24.27 23.39 15.03
C ALA A 104 -23.79 21.94 14.84
N ARG A 105 -24.11 21.05 15.78
CA ARG A 105 -23.76 19.61 15.67
C ARG A 105 -24.35 18.96 14.40
N SER A 106 -25.37 19.55 13.77
CA SER A 106 -25.93 19.13 12.49
C SER A 106 -24.94 19.25 11.33
N ASP A 107 -23.86 20.02 11.51
CA ASP A 107 -22.95 20.41 10.43
C ASP A 107 -21.61 19.67 10.53
N VAL A 108 -21.52 18.64 11.40
CA VAL A 108 -20.29 17.86 11.64
C VAL A 108 -20.58 16.38 11.44
N VAL A 109 -19.81 15.75 10.55
CA VAL A 109 -19.83 14.31 10.27
C VAL A 109 -18.67 13.65 11.01
N GLU A 110 -18.91 12.45 11.53
CA GLU A 110 -17.91 11.64 12.23
C GLU A 110 -17.79 10.28 11.55
N TYR A 111 -16.55 9.87 11.26
CA TYR A 111 -16.24 8.53 10.76
C TYR A 111 -14.89 8.07 11.29
N ASP A 112 -14.85 6.83 11.79
CA ASP A 112 -13.63 6.15 12.23
C ASP A 112 -12.75 6.90 13.26
N GLY A 113 -13.32 7.89 13.95
CA GLY A 113 -12.62 8.76 14.89
C GLY A 113 -12.11 10.08 14.32
N TYR A 114 -12.43 10.38 13.06
CA TYR A 114 -12.22 11.65 12.38
C TYR A 114 -13.53 12.43 12.29
N GLU A 115 -13.44 13.76 12.35
CA GLU A 115 -14.58 14.67 12.26
C GLU A 115 -14.32 15.75 11.21
N TRP A 116 -15.33 16.07 10.40
CA TRP A 116 -15.26 17.08 9.35
C TRP A 116 -16.61 17.79 9.16
N ALA A 117 -16.64 18.88 8.39
CA ALA A 117 -17.89 19.60 8.16
C ALA A 117 -18.77 18.86 7.13
N ALA A 118 -20.08 18.85 7.32
CA ALA A 118 -20.99 18.10 6.43
C ALA A 118 -20.98 18.58 4.97
N ASP A 119 -20.56 19.82 4.72
CA ASP A 119 -20.39 20.46 3.42
C ASP A 119 -18.95 20.40 2.89
N GLU A 120 -18.05 19.65 3.55
CA GLU A 120 -16.65 19.56 3.17
C GLU A 120 -16.47 18.57 2.01
N GLU A 121 -15.89 19.07 0.91
CA GLU A 121 -15.50 18.26 -0.24
C GLU A 121 -14.06 17.75 -0.07
N PHE A 122 -13.83 16.51 -0.50
CA PHE A 122 -12.53 15.85 -0.37
C PHE A 122 -11.91 15.55 -1.72
N ASP A 123 -10.64 15.93 -1.86
CA ASP A 123 -9.81 15.49 -2.97
C ASP A 123 -9.34 14.05 -2.74
N LEU A 124 -9.51 13.20 -3.74
CA LEU A 124 -8.83 11.91 -3.80
C LEU A 124 -7.32 12.16 -3.94
N ASP A 125 -6.52 11.48 -3.14
CA ASP A 125 -5.07 11.57 -3.20
C ASP A 125 -4.44 10.32 -3.81
N ALA A 126 -4.93 9.13 -3.44
CA ALA A 126 -4.46 7.87 -4.00
C ALA A 126 -5.54 6.80 -3.95
N ILE A 127 -5.47 5.88 -4.91
CA ILE A 127 -6.07 4.55 -4.81
C ILE A 127 -4.94 3.61 -4.40
N VAL A 128 -5.11 2.89 -3.29
CA VAL A 128 -4.06 2.05 -2.71
C VAL A 128 -4.37 0.55 -2.79
N ASP A 129 -5.61 0.20 -3.12
CA ASP A 129 -6.01 -1.20 -3.22
C ASP A 129 -7.25 -1.37 -4.12
N LYS A 130 -7.42 -2.58 -4.64
CA LYS A 130 -8.66 -3.03 -5.26
C LYS A 130 -8.95 -4.48 -4.87
N GLN A 131 -10.22 -4.80 -4.67
CA GLN A 131 -10.63 -6.18 -4.45
C GLN A 131 -12.01 -6.46 -5.01
N VAL A 132 -12.23 -7.72 -5.37
CA VAL A 132 -13.56 -8.22 -5.71
C VAL A 132 -14.23 -8.64 -4.41
N ALA A 133 -15.37 -8.02 -4.09
CA ALA A 133 -16.14 -8.38 -2.91
C ALA A 133 -16.52 -9.87 -2.95
N ASP A 134 -16.33 -10.57 -1.84
CA ASP A 134 -16.66 -11.98 -1.66
C ASP A 134 -18.12 -12.21 -1.24
N GLY A 135 -18.81 -11.14 -0.83
CA GLY A 135 -20.16 -11.21 -0.28
C GLY A 135 -20.19 -11.49 1.23
N GLU A 136 -19.04 -11.53 1.91
CA GLU A 136 -18.91 -11.82 3.33
C GLU A 136 -18.31 -10.65 4.10
N ARG A 137 -17.28 -9.99 3.55
CA ARG A 137 -16.66 -8.81 4.16
C ARG A 137 -17.67 -7.69 4.34
N ILE A 138 -17.65 -7.10 5.54
CA ILE A 138 -18.38 -5.86 5.86
C ILE A 138 -17.39 -4.71 5.74
N PHE A 139 -17.66 -3.81 4.80
CA PHE A 139 -16.92 -2.57 4.63
C PHE A 139 -17.48 -1.53 5.58
N ALA A 140 -16.61 -0.79 6.28
CA ALA A 140 -17.06 0.13 7.32
C ALA A 140 -17.99 1.24 6.80
N ASN A 141 -17.77 1.75 5.59
CA ASN A 141 -18.62 2.77 4.97
C ASN A 141 -19.75 2.19 4.08
N LEU A 142 -19.51 1.11 3.33
CA LEU A 142 -20.49 0.53 2.39
C LEU A 142 -21.39 -0.57 2.99
N GLY A 143 -21.05 -1.08 4.18
CA GLY A 143 -21.69 -2.27 4.73
C GLY A 143 -21.36 -3.53 3.93
N LYS A 144 -22.35 -4.42 3.77
CA LYS A 144 -22.18 -5.69 3.07
C LYS A 144 -22.37 -5.50 1.57
N VAL A 145 -21.30 -5.75 0.79
CA VAL A 145 -21.32 -5.62 -0.67
C VAL A 145 -21.55 -7.00 -1.29
N SER A 146 -22.33 -7.08 -2.39
CA SER A 146 -22.59 -8.34 -3.09
C SER A 146 -21.33 -8.92 -3.73
N LYS A 147 -21.28 -10.26 -3.80
CA LYS A 147 -20.17 -10.98 -4.43
C LYS A 147 -19.97 -10.55 -5.88
N GLY A 148 -18.72 -10.36 -6.29
CA GLY A 148 -18.35 -10.03 -7.67
C GLY A 148 -18.28 -8.54 -7.97
N ILE A 149 -18.67 -7.67 -7.03
CA ILE A 149 -18.52 -6.22 -7.19
C ILE A 149 -17.08 -5.82 -6.91
N LEU A 150 -16.48 -5.09 -7.85
CA LEU A 150 -15.14 -4.53 -7.70
C LEU A 150 -15.21 -3.24 -6.87
N VAL A 151 -14.46 -3.22 -5.77
CA VAL A 151 -14.32 -2.07 -4.88
C VAL A 151 -12.86 -1.63 -4.79
N TYR A 152 -12.66 -0.33 -4.59
CA TYR A 152 -11.35 0.32 -4.54
C TYR A 152 -11.15 1.00 -3.19
N ARG A 153 -9.96 0.85 -2.60
CA ARG A 153 -9.60 1.53 -1.36
C ARG A 153 -9.04 2.90 -1.68
N LEU A 154 -9.71 3.92 -1.19
CA LEU A 154 -9.38 5.31 -1.45
C LEU A 154 -8.66 5.93 -0.25
N VAL A 155 -7.70 6.80 -0.55
CA VAL A 155 -7.07 7.67 0.44
C VAL A 155 -7.30 9.11 -0.01
N PHE A 156 -8.01 9.87 0.82
CA PHE A 156 -8.27 11.29 0.57
C PHE A 156 -7.15 12.17 1.09
N LYS A 157 -6.99 13.35 0.50
CA LYS A 157 -6.04 14.35 1.00
C LYS A 157 -6.40 14.73 2.43
N GLY A 158 -5.37 14.74 3.27
CA GLY A 158 -5.52 15.02 4.70
C GLY A 158 -6.16 13.90 5.50
N PHE A 159 -6.35 12.71 4.94
CA PHE A 159 -6.71 11.52 5.71
C PHE A 159 -5.62 10.45 5.64
N PRO A 160 -5.25 9.84 6.77
CA PRO A 160 -4.30 8.74 6.80
C PRO A 160 -4.91 7.44 6.24
N PRO A 161 -4.09 6.51 5.71
CA PRO A 161 -4.58 5.24 5.18
C PRO A 161 -5.24 4.30 6.21
N ASP A 162 -5.07 4.54 7.51
CA ASP A 162 -5.79 3.82 8.56
C ASP A 162 -7.28 4.16 8.63
N MET A 163 -7.70 5.31 8.07
CA MET A 163 -9.11 5.59 7.79
C MET A 163 -9.53 4.81 6.55
N GLU A 164 -10.05 3.61 6.77
CA GLU A 164 -10.43 2.71 5.70
C GLU A 164 -11.71 3.21 4.98
N TRP A 165 -11.57 3.55 3.69
CA TRP A 165 -12.68 3.98 2.84
C TRP A 165 -12.69 3.22 1.52
N TRP A 166 -13.83 2.61 1.18
CA TRP A 166 -13.99 1.81 -0.04
C TRP A 166 -15.11 2.37 -0.91
N GLU A 167 -14.90 2.38 -2.22
CA GLU A 167 -15.93 2.78 -3.18
C GLU A 167 -16.03 1.78 -4.33
N PRO A 168 -17.24 1.52 -4.87
CA PRO A 168 -17.38 0.76 -6.09
C PRO A 168 -16.88 1.55 -7.29
N ARG A 169 -16.54 0.86 -8.39
CA ARG A 169 -16.01 1.48 -9.61
C ARG A 169 -16.83 2.69 -10.12
N SER A 170 -18.15 2.71 -9.92
CA SER A 170 -19.03 3.79 -10.42
C SER A 170 -18.79 5.13 -9.73
N GLU A 171 -18.36 5.12 -8.47
CA GLU A 171 -18.18 6.33 -7.66
C GLU A 171 -16.74 6.86 -7.70
N VAL A 172 -15.80 6.10 -8.27
CA VAL A 172 -14.41 6.52 -8.40
C VAL A 172 -14.21 7.27 -9.72
N GLY A 173 -13.54 8.42 -9.67
CA GLY A 173 -13.23 9.22 -10.85
C GLY A 173 -12.47 8.41 -11.92
N LYS A 174 -12.95 8.47 -13.17
CA LYS A 174 -12.41 7.69 -14.30
C LYS A 174 -10.90 7.86 -14.50
N ALA A 175 -10.40 9.09 -14.42
CA ALA A 175 -8.98 9.38 -14.61
C ALA A 175 -8.11 8.68 -13.55
N ALA A 176 -8.54 8.70 -12.29
CA ALA A 176 -7.82 8.03 -11.20
C ALA A 176 -7.85 6.49 -11.35
N LEU A 177 -8.98 5.94 -11.81
CA LEU A 177 -9.07 4.51 -12.12
C LEU A 177 -8.12 4.11 -13.26
N GLU A 178 -8.09 4.86 -14.35
CA GLU A 178 -7.23 4.57 -15.49
C GLU A 178 -5.75 4.62 -15.10
N GLU A 179 -5.33 5.63 -14.32
CA GLU A 179 -3.97 5.74 -13.81
C GLU A 179 -3.61 4.56 -12.90
N PHE A 180 -4.51 4.18 -11.99
CA PHE A 180 -4.32 3.06 -11.07
C PHE A 180 -4.27 1.71 -11.79
N GLU A 181 -5.17 1.46 -12.74
CA GLU A 181 -5.18 0.23 -13.53
C GLU A 181 -3.93 0.12 -14.40
N ALA A 182 -3.48 1.23 -15.00
CA ALA A 182 -2.22 1.26 -15.76
C ALA A 182 -1.00 1.02 -14.87
N ALA A 183 -1.01 1.51 -13.62
CA ALA A 183 0.06 1.23 -12.66
C ALA A 183 0.12 -0.26 -12.29
N LEU A 184 -1.03 -0.90 -12.07
CA LEU A 184 -1.09 -2.35 -11.83
C LEU A 184 -0.60 -3.16 -13.02
N SER A 185 -0.97 -2.78 -14.25
CA SER A 185 -0.49 -3.46 -15.46
C SER A 185 1.03 -3.33 -15.62
N ARG A 186 1.61 -2.18 -15.27
CA ARG A 186 3.06 -1.96 -15.30
C ARG A 186 3.79 -2.83 -14.27
N GLU A 187 3.25 -2.88 -13.05
CA GLU A 187 3.77 -3.74 -11.99
C GLU A 187 3.75 -5.22 -12.40
N ALA A 188 2.64 -5.68 -12.99
CA ALA A 188 2.52 -7.05 -13.49
C ALA A 188 3.59 -7.35 -14.55
N ALA A 189 3.79 -6.45 -15.50
CA ALA A 189 4.82 -6.60 -16.54
C ALA A 189 6.25 -6.58 -15.97
N GLU A 190 6.54 -5.73 -14.99
CA GLU A 190 7.84 -5.70 -14.30
C GLU A 190 8.11 -7.01 -13.58
N LYS A 191 7.10 -7.55 -12.88
CA LYS A 191 7.19 -8.83 -12.20
C LYS A 191 7.44 -9.99 -13.17
N GLU A 192 6.69 -10.05 -14.28
CA GLU A 192 6.90 -11.06 -15.31
C GLU A 192 8.32 -10.99 -15.91
N ALA A 193 8.85 -9.79 -16.11
CA ALA A 193 10.22 -9.59 -16.58
C ALA A 193 11.27 -10.05 -15.55
N GLU A 194 11.07 -9.76 -14.26
CA GLU A 194 11.95 -10.20 -13.17
C GLU A 194 11.96 -11.74 -13.05
N GLU A 195 10.78 -12.38 -13.11
CA GLU A 195 10.64 -13.84 -13.09
C GLU A 195 11.30 -14.51 -14.31
N SER A 196 11.14 -13.92 -15.51
CA SER A 196 11.79 -14.41 -16.73
C SER A 196 13.31 -14.31 -16.65
N ALA A 197 13.83 -13.16 -16.18
CA ALA A 197 15.28 -12.95 -16.03
C ALA A 197 15.88 -13.91 -15.00
N GLU A 198 15.17 -14.18 -13.90
CA GLU A 198 15.62 -15.16 -12.90
C GLU A 198 15.64 -16.59 -13.47
N ALA A 199 14.65 -16.97 -14.27
CA ALA A 199 14.60 -18.27 -14.92
C ALA A 199 15.77 -18.47 -15.91
N GLU A 200 16.08 -17.46 -16.73
CA GLU A 200 17.21 -17.49 -17.65
C GLU A 200 18.55 -17.63 -16.91
N LEU A 201 18.74 -16.87 -15.83
CA LEU A 201 19.96 -16.92 -15.02
C LEU A 201 20.16 -18.29 -14.37
N LYS A 202 19.07 -18.90 -13.88
CA LYS A 202 19.07 -20.25 -13.31
C LYS A 202 19.39 -21.31 -14.36
N GLN A 203 18.91 -21.13 -15.60
CA GLN A 203 19.24 -22.01 -16.71
C GLN A 203 20.73 -21.91 -17.06
N MET A 204 21.29 -20.70 -17.15
CA MET A 204 22.73 -20.50 -17.37
C MET A 204 23.59 -21.10 -16.25
N GLU A 205 23.20 -20.93 -14.98
CA GLU A 205 23.90 -21.54 -13.84
C GLU A 205 23.87 -23.07 -13.91
N THR A 206 22.75 -23.64 -14.36
CA THR A 206 22.63 -25.09 -14.57
C THR A 206 23.56 -25.54 -15.70
N GLU A 207 23.54 -24.88 -16.86
CA GLU A 207 24.41 -25.21 -18.00
C GLU A 207 25.91 -25.09 -17.67
N LEU A 208 26.30 -24.10 -16.86
CA LEU A 208 27.70 -23.94 -16.41
C LEU A 208 28.16 -25.08 -15.49
N CYS A 209 27.25 -25.67 -14.70
CA CYS A 209 27.54 -26.81 -13.84
C CYS A 209 27.86 -28.08 -14.66
N TRP A 210 27.18 -28.29 -15.79
CA TRP A 210 27.42 -29.44 -16.67
C TRP A 210 28.71 -29.34 -17.50
N VAL A 211 29.24 -28.13 -17.72
CA VAL A 211 30.51 -27.94 -18.44
C VAL A 211 31.71 -28.26 -17.54
N SER A 212 31.59 -28.12 -16.22
CA SER A 212 32.69 -28.37 -15.29
C SER A 212 32.90 -29.84 -14.91
N ASP A 213 31.87 -30.70 -15.05
CA ASP A 213 31.98 -32.15 -14.80
C ASP A 213 32.43 -32.96 -16.04
N GLY A 214 32.62 -32.30 -17.19
CA GLY A 214 32.98 -32.94 -18.47
C GLY A 214 34.47 -32.95 -18.83
N GLU A 215 35.33 -32.34 -18.01
CA GLU A 215 36.77 -32.20 -18.30
C GLU A 215 37.62 -32.96 -17.28
N SER A 216 37.39 -34.26 -17.16
CA SER A 216 38.37 -35.19 -16.58
C SER A 216 38.48 -36.44 -17.45
N ASP A 217 39.73 -36.72 -17.84
CA ASP A 217 40.24 -37.98 -18.36
C ASP A 217 40.12 -38.22 -19.87
N ALA A 218 40.74 -37.33 -20.65
CA ALA A 218 41.52 -37.77 -21.79
C ALA A 218 43.01 -37.63 -21.45
N ASP A 219 43.76 -38.70 -21.73
CA ASP A 219 45.22 -38.81 -21.69
C ASP A 219 45.87 -39.20 -20.36
N ASN A 220 45.92 -40.51 -20.11
CA ASN A 220 47.17 -41.13 -19.66
C ASN A 220 47.29 -42.58 -20.17
N ASP A 221 47.34 -42.73 -21.50
CA ASP A 221 48.01 -43.88 -22.12
C ASP A 221 49.50 -43.54 -22.23
N LEU A 222 50.34 -44.16 -21.37
CA LEU A 222 51.76 -44.46 -21.62
C LEU A 222 52.34 -45.38 -20.52
#